data_AF-A0AAW6SBG4-F1
#
_entry.id   AF-A0AAW6SBG4-F1
#
_cell.length_a   1.000
_cell.length_b   1.000
_cell.length_c   1.000
_cell.angle_alpha   90.00
_cell.angle_beta   90.00
_cell.angle_gamma   90.00
#
_symmetry.space_group_name_H-M   'P 1'
#
loop_
_entity.id
_entity.type
_entity.pdbx_description
1 polymer ?
#
loop_
_entity_poly.entity_id
_entity_poly.type
_entity_poly.pdbx_seq_one_letter_code
_entity_poly.pdbx_strand_id
1 'polypeptide(L)'
;MNTLTTNNDQKVSVRDKILLTAHELFYSTGFRATGVDTLIKQAKVTKVTFYRHFPSKSLLILAYLQYRHELWITWFETTLRQYLEEGRAASDALAATLNGWFISPLFHGCAFINASAEAKSEDNESEIKAICRNHKSETREKIASLTGIADEAINTQILMLIDGAIIHAQMGMDTKEVVSQLRRGLEALIPR
;
A
#
# COMPACT_ATOMS: atom_id res chain seq x y z
N MET A 1 -1.60 0.29 -12.25
CA MET A 1 -2.75 -0.35 -11.57
C MET A 1 -3.71 -0.83 -12.65
N ASN A 2 -3.62 -2.10 -13.01
CA ASN A 2 -4.61 -2.69 -13.90
C ASN A 2 -5.91 -2.85 -13.12
N THR A 3 -6.97 -2.26 -13.64
CA THR A 3 -8.35 -2.61 -13.29
C THR A 3 -8.46 -4.11 -13.56
N LEU A 4 -8.38 -4.92 -12.51
CA LEU A 4 -8.88 -6.29 -12.57
C LEU A 4 -10.39 -6.15 -12.76
N THR A 5 -10.80 -6.13 -14.02
CA THR A 5 -12.15 -6.51 -14.42
C THR A 5 -12.31 -7.97 -14.02
N THR A 6 -12.68 -8.19 -12.77
CA THR A 6 -13.23 -9.48 -12.33
C THR A 6 -14.61 -9.59 -12.96
N ASN A 7 -14.68 -10.29 -14.08
CA ASN A 7 -15.91 -10.93 -14.51
C ASN A 7 -16.27 -11.97 -13.45
N ASN A 8 -17.13 -11.60 -12.49
CA ASN A 8 -17.93 -12.56 -11.75
C ASN A 8 -19.20 -11.86 -11.25
N ASP A 9 -20.36 -12.36 -11.68
CA ASP A 9 -21.70 -11.95 -11.27
C ASP A 9 -22.00 -12.32 -9.80
N GLN A 10 -21.02 -12.19 -8.91
CA GLN A 10 -21.20 -12.26 -7.48
C GLN A 10 -21.62 -10.88 -6.97
N LYS A 11 -22.90 -10.78 -6.60
CA LYS A 11 -23.45 -9.62 -5.90
C LYS A 11 -22.55 -9.26 -4.72
N VAL A 12 -21.77 -8.17 -4.87
CA VAL A 12 -20.87 -7.65 -3.83
C VAL A 12 -21.63 -7.58 -2.51
N SER A 13 -21.10 -8.22 -1.47
CA SER A 13 -21.78 -8.26 -0.18
C SER A 13 -21.88 -6.85 0.40
N VAL A 14 -22.87 -6.62 1.28
CA VAL A 14 -23.00 -5.32 1.95
C VAL A 14 -21.75 -4.98 2.77
N ARG A 15 -21.11 -6.00 3.36
CA ARG A 15 -19.86 -5.86 4.09
C ARG A 15 -18.74 -5.39 3.15
N ASP A 16 -18.58 -6.02 2.00
CA ASP A 16 -17.54 -5.67 1.03
C ASP A 16 -17.77 -4.27 0.46
N LYS A 17 -19.03 -3.89 0.21
CA LYS A 17 -19.37 -2.53 -0.22
C LYS A 17 -18.90 -1.48 0.78
N ILE A 18 -19.10 -1.71 2.08
CA ILE A 18 -18.62 -0.81 3.13
C ILE A 18 -17.08 -0.79 3.14
N LEU A 19 -16.44 -1.96 3.05
CA LEU A 19 -14.97 -2.07 3.04
C LEU A 19 -14.34 -1.36 1.85
N LEU A 20 -14.87 -1.54 0.63
CA LEU A 20 -14.38 -0.90 -0.58
C LEU A 20 -14.55 0.62 -0.52
N THR A 21 -15.71 1.09 -0.02
CA THR A 21 -15.93 2.52 0.22
C THR A 21 -14.93 3.08 1.22
N ALA A 22 -14.66 2.35 2.30
CA ALA A 22 -13.67 2.74 3.30
C ALA A 22 -12.26 2.75 2.73
N HIS A 23 -11.91 1.75 1.90
CA HIS A 23 -10.62 1.68 1.25
C HIS A 23 -10.34 2.89 0.36
N GLU A 24 -11.31 3.29 -0.46
CA GLU A 24 -11.19 4.49 -1.28
C GLU A 24 -11.02 5.75 -0.42
N LEU A 25 -11.94 6.00 0.52
CA LEU A 25 -11.96 7.24 1.31
C LEU A 25 -10.79 7.34 2.29
N PHE A 26 -10.46 6.25 3.00
CA PHE A 26 -9.34 6.24 3.93
C PHE A 26 -8.01 6.39 3.21
N TYR A 27 -7.86 5.83 2.01
CA TYR A 27 -6.62 5.98 1.25
C TYR A 27 -6.46 7.39 0.66
N SER A 28 -7.53 7.98 0.14
CA SER A 28 -7.46 9.30 -0.50
C SER A 28 -7.44 10.46 0.51
N THR A 29 -8.15 10.33 1.62
CA THR A 29 -8.46 11.47 2.52
C THR A 29 -7.93 11.26 3.93
N GLY A 30 -7.44 10.06 4.26
CA GLY A 30 -7.05 9.68 5.61
C GLY A 30 -8.26 9.23 6.45
N PHE A 31 -8.02 8.29 7.37
CA PHE A 31 -9.12 7.76 8.17
C PHE A 31 -9.59 8.75 9.22
N ARG A 32 -8.75 9.64 9.76
CA ARG A 32 -9.19 10.66 10.73
C ARG A 32 -10.20 11.63 10.13
N ALA A 33 -9.90 12.13 8.92
CA ALA A 33 -10.76 13.07 8.21
C ALA A 33 -12.06 12.42 7.69
N THR A 34 -12.13 11.09 7.62
CA THR A 34 -13.28 10.36 7.10
C THR A 34 -14.24 9.96 8.23
N GLY A 35 -15.36 10.67 8.37
CA GLY A 35 -16.40 10.35 9.35
C GLY A 35 -17.25 9.11 9.00
N VAL A 36 -17.87 8.50 10.01
CA VAL A 36 -18.77 7.33 9.82
C VAL A 36 -19.99 7.69 8.96
N ASP A 37 -20.55 8.89 9.11
CA ASP A 37 -21.69 9.33 8.30
C ASP A 37 -21.33 9.45 6.82
N THR A 38 -20.09 9.90 6.51
CA THR A 38 -19.57 9.91 5.14
C THR A 38 -19.50 8.49 4.58
N LEU A 39 -18.97 7.53 5.35
CA LEU A 39 -18.89 6.13 4.95
C LEU A 39 -20.28 5.53 4.70
N ILE A 40 -21.24 5.76 5.60
CA ILE A 40 -22.63 5.29 5.47
C ILE A 40 -23.27 5.84 4.19
N LYS A 41 -23.11 7.16 3.96
CA LYS A 41 -23.66 7.85 2.80
C LYS A 41 -23.07 7.32 1.50
N GLN A 42 -21.74 7.21 1.41
CA GLN A 42 -21.06 6.77 0.19
C GLN A 42 -21.28 5.27 -0.08
N ALA A 43 -21.28 4.44 0.97
CA ALA A 43 -21.62 3.02 0.86
C ALA A 43 -23.12 2.79 0.59
N LYS A 44 -23.96 3.83 0.65
CA LYS A 44 -25.42 3.77 0.46
C LYS A 44 -26.04 2.66 1.32
N VAL A 45 -25.73 2.66 2.61
CA VAL A 45 -26.29 1.74 3.61
C VAL A 45 -26.96 2.55 4.73
N THR A 46 -27.75 1.90 5.59
CA THR A 46 -28.26 2.53 6.80
C THR A 46 -27.23 2.46 7.93
N LYS A 47 -27.35 3.32 8.95
CA LYS A 47 -26.53 3.27 10.16
C LYS A 47 -26.58 1.90 10.83
N VAL A 48 -27.79 1.33 10.99
CA VAL A 48 -27.99 -0.02 11.57
C VAL A 48 -27.26 -1.09 10.75
N THR A 49 -27.35 -1.01 9.42
CA THR A 49 -26.66 -1.94 8.53
C THR A 49 -25.14 -1.80 8.63
N PHE A 50 -24.62 -0.57 8.68
CA PHE A 50 -23.19 -0.33 8.84
C PHE A 50 -22.65 -0.98 10.12
N TYR A 51 -23.24 -0.67 11.27
CA TYR A 51 -22.76 -1.19 12.56
C TYR A 51 -22.97 -2.69 12.73
N ARG A 52 -23.94 -3.30 12.03
CA ARG A 52 -24.08 -4.75 11.98
C ARG A 52 -22.89 -5.45 11.32
N HIS A 53 -22.25 -4.82 10.33
CA HIS A 53 -21.10 -5.38 9.61
C HIS A 53 -19.76 -4.92 10.18
N PHE A 54 -19.68 -3.68 10.67
CA PHE A 54 -18.50 -3.10 11.29
C PHE A 54 -18.91 -2.38 12.58
N PRO A 55 -18.78 -3.04 13.76
CA PRO A 55 -19.23 -2.51 15.04
C PRO A 55 -18.57 -1.17 15.44
N SER A 56 -17.39 -0.86 14.89
CA SER A 56 -16.73 0.44 15.05
C SER A 56 -15.96 0.82 13.80
N LYS A 57 -15.68 2.13 13.67
CA LYS A 57 -14.78 2.65 12.62
C LYS A 57 -13.37 2.10 12.78
N SER A 58 -12.88 1.95 14.01
CA SER A 58 -11.54 1.43 14.29
C SER A 58 -11.38 -0.01 13.80
N LEU A 59 -12.40 -0.86 13.94
CA LEU A 59 -12.39 -2.22 13.33
C LEU A 59 -12.43 -2.19 11.80
N LEU A 60 -13.14 -1.22 11.21
CA LEU A 60 -13.13 -1.01 9.76
C LEU A 60 -11.76 -0.53 9.26
N ILE A 61 -11.02 0.28 10.03
CA ILE A 61 -9.65 0.69 9.71
C ILE A 61 -8.73 -0.54 9.62
N LEU A 62 -8.81 -1.47 10.58
CA LEU A 62 -8.01 -2.70 10.54
C LEU A 62 -8.34 -3.55 9.30
N ALA A 63 -9.63 -3.72 9.00
CA ALA A 63 -10.07 -4.45 7.81
C ALA A 63 -9.60 -3.77 6.50
N TYR A 64 -9.64 -2.44 6.44
CA TYR A 64 -9.10 -1.66 5.34
C TYR A 64 -7.60 -1.91 5.14
N LEU A 65 -6.80 -1.84 6.21
CA LEU A 65 -5.35 -2.01 6.11
C LEU A 65 -4.98 -3.43 5.66
N GLN A 66 -5.69 -4.45 6.15
CA GLN A 66 -5.50 -5.83 5.70
C GLN A 66 -5.85 -5.99 4.21
N TYR A 67 -6.99 -5.46 3.78
CA TYR A 67 -7.39 -5.49 2.37
C TYR A 67 -6.40 -4.75 1.47
N ARG A 68 -5.96 -3.56 1.88
CA ARG A 68 -4.95 -2.77 1.14
C ARG A 68 -3.63 -3.51 1.04
N HIS A 69 -3.22 -4.19 2.12
CA HIS A 69 -1.99 -4.97 2.19
C HIS A 69 -2.01 -6.08 1.14
N GLU A 70 -3.07 -6.89 1.11
CA GLU A 70 -3.22 -8.01 0.17
C GLU A 70 -3.15 -7.54 -1.29
N LEU A 71 -3.89 -6.47 -1.62
CA LEU A 71 -3.86 -5.88 -2.96
C LEU A 71 -2.46 -5.38 -3.34
N TRP A 72 -1.79 -4.67 -2.43
CA TRP A 72 -0.51 -4.05 -2.73
C TRP A 72 0.60 -5.10 -2.84
N ILE A 73 0.69 -6.05 -1.91
CA ILE A 73 1.70 -7.12 -1.94
C ILE A 73 1.55 -7.97 -3.20
N THR A 74 0.32 -8.39 -3.53
CA THR A 74 0.06 -9.18 -4.73
C THR A 74 0.53 -8.45 -5.98
N TRP A 75 0.16 -7.17 -6.12
CA TRP A 75 0.57 -6.34 -7.24
C TRP A 75 2.10 -6.13 -7.29
N PHE A 76 2.71 -5.80 -6.15
CA PHE A 76 4.14 -5.52 -6.05
C PHE A 76 4.96 -6.75 -6.40
N GLU A 77 4.63 -7.91 -5.81
CA GLU A 77 5.30 -9.17 -6.08
C GLU A 77 5.17 -9.58 -7.55
N THR A 78 3.96 -9.53 -8.10
CA THR A 78 3.70 -9.90 -9.50
C THR A 78 4.48 -9.01 -10.47
N THR A 79 4.46 -7.69 -10.24
CA THR A 79 5.11 -6.72 -11.13
C THR A 79 6.63 -6.81 -11.04
N LEU A 80 7.18 -6.93 -9.82
CA LEU A 80 8.62 -7.06 -9.62
C LEU A 80 9.14 -8.36 -10.24
N ARG A 81 8.44 -9.48 -10.01
CA ARG A 81 8.75 -10.78 -10.61
C ARG A 81 8.80 -10.68 -12.14
N GLN A 82 7.78 -10.10 -12.76
CA GLN A 82 7.73 -9.92 -14.21
C GLN A 82 8.97 -9.16 -14.72
N TYR A 83 9.33 -8.03 -14.11
CA TYR A 83 10.49 -7.25 -14.53
C TYR A 83 11.82 -8.00 -14.34
N LEU A 84 11.95 -8.84 -13.33
CA LEU A 84 13.12 -9.68 -13.13
C LEU A 84 13.19 -10.82 -14.16
N GLU A 85 12.06 -11.44 -14.49
CA GLU A 85 11.96 -12.47 -15.53
C GLU A 85 12.24 -11.92 -16.94
N GLU A 86 11.98 -10.63 -17.17
CA GLU A 86 12.41 -9.87 -18.36
C GLU A 86 13.94 -9.63 -18.42
N GLY A 87 14.70 -10.07 -17.41
CA GLY A 87 16.16 -9.96 -17.35
C GLY A 87 16.68 -8.61 -16.87
N ARG A 88 15.85 -7.76 -16.26
CA ARG A 88 16.30 -6.49 -15.70
C ARG A 88 17.14 -6.72 -14.45
N ALA A 89 18.13 -5.85 -14.23
CA ALA A 89 18.83 -5.80 -12.95
C ALA A 89 17.84 -5.45 -11.82
N ALA A 90 18.10 -5.94 -10.60
CA ALA A 90 17.22 -5.74 -9.46
C ALA A 90 16.91 -4.25 -9.17
N SER A 91 17.92 -3.38 -9.32
CA SER A 91 17.75 -1.91 -9.19
C SER A 91 16.76 -1.35 -10.20
N ASP A 92 16.87 -1.75 -11.47
CA ASP A 92 15.98 -1.31 -12.55
C ASP A 92 14.57 -1.88 -12.39
N ALA A 93 14.46 -3.15 -11.98
CA ALA A 93 13.17 -3.81 -11.75
C ALA A 93 12.38 -3.17 -10.60
N LEU A 94 13.05 -2.89 -9.47
CA LEU A 94 12.45 -2.19 -8.33
C LEU A 94 12.04 -0.75 -8.68
N ALA A 95 12.93 0.00 -9.35
CA ALA A 95 12.63 1.36 -9.78
C ALA A 95 11.46 1.41 -10.77
N ALA A 96 11.40 0.49 -11.74
CA ALA A 96 10.31 0.39 -12.71
C ALA A 96 8.98 0.00 -12.04
N THR A 97 9.02 -0.95 -11.09
CA THR A 97 7.85 -1.36 -10.30
C THR A 97 7.23 -0.17 -9.57
N LEU A 98 8.05 0.59 -8.85
CA LEU A 98 7.60 1.75 -8.08
C LEU A 98 7.18 2.93 -8.97
N ASN A 99 7.88 3.17 -10.07
CA ASN A 99 7.48 4.18 -11.06
C ASN A 99 6.04 3.96 -11.55
N GLY A 100 5.69 2.71 -11.89
CA GLY A 100 4.33 2.37 -12.33
C GLY A 100 3.24 2.66 -11.30
N TRP A 101 3.59 2.73 -10.01
CA TRP A 101 2.70 3.15 -8.94
C TRP A 101 2.72 4.67 -8.73
N PHE A 102 3.89 5.31 -8.75
CA PHE A 102 4.03 6.75 -8.53
C PHE A 102 3.29 7.59 -9.57
N ILE A 103 3.28 7.15 -10.84
CA ILE A 103 2.57 7.85 -11.92
C ILE A 103 1.06 7.55 -11.97
N SER A 104 0.56 6.70 -11.08
CA SER A 104 -0.86 6.38 -11.01
C SER A 104 -1.65 7.60 -10.55
N PRO A 105 -2.78 7.96 -11.18
CA PRO A 105 -3.65 9.04 -10.68
C PRO A 105 -4.27 8.70 -9.31
N LEU A 106 -4.21 7.44 -8.90
CA LEU A 106 -4.68 6.97 -7.59
C LEU A 106 -3.58 6.98 -6.52
N PHE A 107 -2.38 7.46 -6.83
CA PHE A 107 -1.28 7.50 -5.89
C PHE A 107 -1.51 8.53 -4.78
N HIS A 108 -1.60 8.05 -3.54
CA HIS A 108 -1.72 8.88 -2.33
C HIS A 108 -0.62 8.51 -1.31
N GLY A 109 0.55 8.11 -1.81
CA GLY A 109 1.64 7.60 -0.98
C GLY A 109 1.37 6.19 -0.42
N CYS A 110 2.15 5.79 0.58
CA CYS A 110 1.98 4.49 1.24
C CYS A 110 0.90 4.58 2.32
N ALA A 111 -0.15 3.77 2.16
CA ALA A 111 -1.25 3.65 3.13
C ALA A 111 -0.76 3.36 4.56
N PHE A 112 0.31 2.58 4.71
CA PHE A 112 0.84 2.16 6.01
C PHE A 112 1.72 3.23 6.68
N ILE A 113 2.42 4.05 5.89
CA ILE A 113 3.13 5.22 6.44
C ILE A 113 2.11 6.24 6.93
N ASN A 114 1.11 6.55 6.10
CA ASN A 114 0.02 7.46 6.46
C ASN A 114 -0.74 6.96 7.71
N ALA A 115 -1.12 5.68 7.74
CA ALA A 115 -1.81 5.09 8.87
C ALA A 115 -0.98 5.12 10.16
N SER A 116 0.33 4.88 10.07
CA SER A 116 1.23 4.97 11.23
C SER A 116 1.28 6.39 11.82
N ALA A 117 1.19 7.42 10.97
CA ALA A 117 1.13 8.81 11.40
C ALA A 117 -0.23 9.18 12.04
N GLU A 118 -1.32 8.60 11.54
CA GLU A 118 -2.68 8.83 12.05
C GLU A 118 -3.05 7.96 13.27
N ALA A 119 -2.30 6.91 13.58
CA ALA A 119 -2.69 5.91 14.59
C ALA A 119 -2.80 6.44 16.03
N LYS A 120 -2.04 7.49 16.42
CA LYS A 120 -1.93 7.96 17.82
C LYS A 120 -3.23 8.38 18.52
N SER A 121 -4.31 8.59 17.75
CA SER A 121 -5.61 9.00 18.31
C SER A 121 -6.65 7.90 18.28
N GLU A 122 -6.28 6.70 17.83
CA GLU A 122 -7.19 5.58 17.70
C GLU A 122 -6.99 4.63 18.88
N ASP A 123 -8.09 4.08 19.40
CA ASP A 123 -8.05 3.14 20.52
C ASP A 123 -7.27 1.85 20.20
N ASN A 124 -7.12 1.52 18.91
CA ASN A 124 -6.38 0.38 18.38
C ASN A 124 -5.04 0.77 17.74
N GLU A 125 -4.37 1.80 18.29
CA GLU A 125 -3.06 2.28 17.82
C GLU A 125 -2.04 1.12 17.66
N SER A 126 -1.98 0.22 18.65
CA SER A 126 -1.01 -0.88 18.67
C SER A 126 -1.21 -1.84 17.50
N GLU A 127 -2.46 -2.19 17.21
CA GLU A 127 -2.88 -3.08 16.14
C GLU A 127 -2.64 -2.45 14.76
N ILE A 128 -2.97 -1.16 14.60
CA ILE A 128 -2.66 -0.42 13.37
C ILE A 128 -1.16 -0.44 13.11
N LYS A 129 -0.36 -0.12 14.12
CA LYS A 129 1.11 -0.12 13.99
C LYS A 129 1.66 -1.51 13.75
N ALA A 130 1.05 -2.56 14.30
CA ALA A 130 1.44 -3.95 14.03
C ALA A 130 1.22 -4.31 12.56
N ILE A 131 0.04 -4.00 11.99
CA ILE A 131 -0.23 -4.23 10.55
C ILE A 131 0.76 -3.45 9.68
N CYS A 132 1.07 -2.20 10.03
CA CYS A 132 2.03 -1.40 9.29
C CYS A 132 3.45 -2.00 9.31
N ARG A 133 3.92 -2.47 10.48
CA ARG A 133 5.22 -3.16 10.59
C ARG A 133 5.23 -4.48 9.80
N ASN A 134 4.15 -5.27 9.87
CA ASN A 134 4.05 -6.53 9.13
C ASN A 134 4.10 -6.31 7.63
N HIS A 135 3.36 -5.32 7.10
CA HIS A 135 3.42 -4.97 5.68
C HIS A 135 4.84 -4.59 5.22
N LYS A 136 5.57 -3.82 6.05
CA LYS A 136 6.97 -3.46 5.76
C LYS A 136 7.91 -4.66 5.82
N SER A 137 7.72 -5.57 6.79
CA SER A 137 8.49 -6.83 6.86
C SER A 137 8.26 -7.69 5.63
N GLU A 138 7.00 -7.91 5.26
CA GLU A 138 6.67 -8.75 4.10
C GLU A 138 7.17 -8.12 2.80
N THR A 139 7.07 -6.79 2.64
CA THR A 139 7.67 -6.10 1.47
C THR A 139 9.17 -6.39 1.37
N ARG A 140 9.90 -6.31 2.50
CA ARG A 140 11.34 -6.64 2.56
C ARG A 140 11.59 -8.11 2.21
N GLU A 141 10.78 -9.03 2.72
CA GLU A 141 10.89 -10.46 2.43
C GLU A 141 10.62 -10.78 0.95
N LYS A 142 9.66 -10.10 0.32
CA LYS A 142 9.40 -10.21 -1.12
C LYS A 142 10.57 -9.67 -1.96
N ILE A 143 11.16 -8.55 -1.56
CA ILE A 143 12.37 -8.03 -2.22
C ILE A 143 13.51 -9.04 -2.12
N ALA A 144 13.81 -9.54 -0.92
CA ALA A 144 14.91 -10.49 -0.70
C ALA A 144 14.71 -11.78 -1.51
N SER A 145 13.51 -12.37 -1.45
CA SER A 145 13.20 -13.62 -2.14
C SER A 145 13.20 -13.51 -3.67
N LEU A 146 12.72 -12.38 -4.22
CA LEU A 146 12.69 -12.17 -5.68
C LEU A 146 14.04 -11.78 -6.25
N THR A 147 14.80 -10.94 -5.54
CA THR A 147 16.09 -10.43 -6.04
C THR A 147 17.27 -11.36 -5.73
N GLY A 148 17.10 -12.30 -4.79
CA GLY A 148 18.16 -13.20 -4.32
C GLY A 148 19.19 -12.53 -3.41
N ILE A 149 18.96 -11.29 -2.96
CA ILE A 149 19.85 -10.58 -2.05
C ILE A 149 19.76 -11.21 -0.66
N ALA A 150 20.82 -11.92 -0.25
CA ALA A 150 20.86 -12.65 1.02
C ALA A 150 21.11 -11.74 2.24
N ASP A 151 21.71 -10.57 2.06
CA ASP A 151 22.06 -9.66 3.15
C ASP A 151 20.82 -8.89 3.66
N GLU A 152 20.41 -9.17 4.89
CA GLU A 152 19.25 -8.54 5.52
C GLU A 152 19.44 -7.03 5.75
N ALA A 153 20.67 -6.58 6.02
CA ALA A 153 20.97 -5.17 6.20
C ALA A 153 20.78 -4.40 4.88
N ILE A 154 21.22 -4.98 3.76
CA ILE A 154 20.99 -4.41 2.42
C ILE A 154 19.49 -4.34 2.11
N ASN A 155 18.74 -5.41 2.35
CA ASN A 155 17.28 -5.41 2.15
C ASN A 155 16.57 -4.36 3.02
N THR A 156 17.05 -4.15 4.25
CA THR A 156 16.54 -3.09 5.14
C THR A 156 16.85 -1.69 4.59
N GLN A 157 18.06 -1.46 4.09
CA GLN A 157 18.45 -0.19 3.46
C GLN A 157 17.66 0.08 2.17
N ILE A 158 17.42 -0.95 1.35
CA ILE A 158 16.55 -0.88 0.18
C ILE A 158 15.15 -0.41 0.59
N LEU A 159 14.56 -1.03 1.62
CA LEU A 159 13.23 -0.63 2.10
C LEU A 159 13.20 0.83 2.57
N MET A 160 14.22 1.28 3.32
CA MET A 160 14.32 2.69 3.74
C MET A 160 14.44 3.64 2.56
N LEU A 161 15.21 3.28 1.53
CA LEU A 161 15.34 4.09 0.31
C LEU A 161 14.03 4.15 -0.47
N ILE A 162 13.30 3.03 -0.57
CA ILE A 162 11.97 2.96 -1.17
C ILE A 162 10.99 3.86 -0.40
N ASP A 163 11.00 3.82 0.93
CA ASP A 163 10.14 4.66 1.76
C ASP A 163 10.44 6.16 1.57
N GLY A 164 11.72 6.53 1.45
CA GLY A 164 12.12 7.90 1.09
C GLY A 164 11.62 8.31 -0.29
N ALA A 165 11.75 7.44 -1.30
CA ALA A 165 11.25 7.70 -2.64
C ALA A 165 9.73 7.86 -2.69
N ILE A 166 8.99 7.03 -1.93
CA ILE A 166 7.53 7.16 -1.78
C ILE A 166 7.16 8.53 -1.22
N ILE A 167 7.86 9.00 -0.18
CA ILE A 167 7.60 10.30 0.42
C ILE A 167 7.91 11.45 -0.56
N HIS A 168 9.05 11.40 -1.25
CA HIS A 168 9.38 12.42 -2.26
C HIS A 168 8.34 12.48 -3.38
N ALA A 169 7.89 11.33 -3.88
CA ALA A 169 6.79 11.28 -4.85
C ALA A 169 5.49 11.86 -4.27
N GLN A 170 5.16 11.53 -3.02
CA GLN A 170 3.98 12.03 -2.32
C GLN A 170 4.02 13.55 -2.07
N MET A 171 5.22 14.14 -1.92
CA MET A 171 5.42 15.59 -1.80
C MET A 171 5.21 16.33 -3.14
N GLY A 172 4.97 15.62 -4.24
CA GLY A 172 4.78 16.21 -5.57
C GLY A 172 6.08 16.56 -6.28
N MET A 173 7.21 15.97 -5.88
CA MET A 173 8.47 16.10 -6.62
C MET A 173 8.35 15.42 -7.99
N ASP A 174 9.19 15.83 -8.95
CA ASP A 174 9.23 15.21 -10.28
C ASP A 174 9.50 13.71 -10.16
N THR A 175 8.51 12.90 -10.55
CA THR A 175 8.58 11.44 -10.43
C THR A 175 9.74 10.85 -11.23
N LYS A 176 10.12 11.42 -12.37
CA LYS A 176 11.25 10.93 -13.16
C LYS A 176 12.56 11.10 -12.39
N GLU A 177 12.73 12.24 -11.73
CA GLU A 177 13.90 12.49 -10.90
C GLU A 177 13.92 11.59 -9.67
N VAL A 178 12.80 11.45 -8.98
CA VAL A 178 12.68 10.54 -7.82
C VAL A 178 13.03 9.11 -8.19
N VAL A 179 12.51 8.60 -9.31
CA VAL A 179 12.78 7.24 -9.78
C VAL A 179 14.23 7.08 -10.24
N SER A 180 14.80 8.09 -10.89
CA SER A 180 16.22 8.12 -11.28
C SER A 180 17.13 8.01 -10.05
N GLN A 181 16.88 8.81 -9.00
CA GLN A 181 17.67 8.78 -7.77
C GLN A 181 17.48 7.48 -6.99
N LEU A 182 16.25 6.96 -6.92
CA LEU A 182 15.96 5.64 -6.35
C LEU A 182 16.78 4.57 -7.06
N ARG A 183 16.74 4.51 -8.38
CA ARG A 183 17.48 3.54 -9.20
C ARG A 183 18.98 3.60 -8.92
N ARG A 184 19.58 4.79 -8.92
CA ARG A 184 21.01 4.99 -8.62
C ARG A 184 21.38 4.58 -7.20
N GLY A 185 20.53 4.89 -6.22
CA GLY A 185 20.74 4.46 -4.84
C GLY A 185 20.68 2.94 -4.69
N LEU A 186 19.73 2.29 -5.37
CA LEU A 186 19.64 0.82 -5.40
C LEU A 186 20.87 0.20 -6.08
N GLU A 187 21.34 0.74 -7.21
CA GLU A 187 22.56 0.29 -7.88
C GLU A 187 23.80 0.37 -6.99
N ALA A 188 23.87 1.37 -6.10
CA ALA A 188 24.98 1.53 -5.17
C ALA A 188 24.91 0.56 -3.98
N LEU A 189 23.69 0.16 -3.57
CA LEU A 189 23.46 -0.75 -2.45
C LEU A 189 23.56 -2.22 -2.85
N ILE A 190 23.14 -2.57 -4.06
CA ILE A 190 23.06 -3.96 -4.52
C ILE A 190 24.45 -4.38 -5.02
N PRO A 191 25.12 -5.33 -4.36
CA PRO A 191 26.43 -5.81 -4.79
C PRO A 191 26.32 -6.46 -6.18
N ARG A 192 27.37 -6.29 -6.99
CA ARG A 192 27.48 -6.88 -8.33
C ARG A 192 27.79 -8.36 -8.27
#